data_AF-A0A9W6CEA3-F1
#
_entry.id   AF-A0A9W6CEA3-F1
#
_cell.length_a   1.000
_cell.length_b   1.000
_cell.length_c   1.000
_cell.angle_alpha   90.00
_cell.angle_beta   90.00
_cell.angle_gamma   90.00
#
_symmetry.space_group_name_H-M   'P 1'
#
loop_
_entity.id
_entity.type
_entity.pdbx_description
1 polymer ?
#
loop_
_entity_poly.entity_id
_entity_poly.type
_entity_poly.pdbx_seq_one_letter_code
_entity_poly.pdbx_strand_id
1 'polypeptide(L)'
;MRALTLLALAAPALGALAVPAAAFPLPQAPQVATVQTVAGGCGVGFHRGPWGGCRGNGAVYVAPHAVVVAPRPVVVAPGPVVVAPVRHCWWRAGPYGSVRVCN
;
A
#
# COMPACT_ATOMS: atom_id res chain seq x y z
N MET A 1 6.73 -71.91 -24.67
CA MET A 1 7.96 -71.25 -25.16
C MET A 1 7.70 -70.13 -26.18
N ARG A 2 6.77 -70.29 -27.15
CA ARG A 2 6.47 -69.25 -28.17
C ARG A 2 5.71 -68.00 -27.66
N ALA A 3 4.89 -68.14 -26.61
CA ALA A 3 4.15 -67.00 -26.04
C ALA A 3 5.06 -66.02 -25.26
N LEU A 4 6.13 -66.52 -24.63
CA LEU A 4 7.11 -65.70 -23.92
C LEU A 4 7.98 -64.85 -24.86
N THR A 5 8.31 -65.38 -26.05
CA THR A 5 9.03 -64.61 -27.07
C THR A 5 8.17 -63.51 -27.69
N LEU A 6 6.86 -63.72 -27.87
CA LEU A 6 5.96 -62.70 -28.42
C LEU A 6 5.75 -61.52 -27.46
N LEU A 7 5.74 -61.75 -26.13
CA LEU A 7 5.65 -60.66 -25.15
C LEU A 7 6.93 -59.81 -25.08
N ALA A 8 8.11 -60.43 -25.20
CA ALA A 8 9.40 -59.75 -25.11
C ALA A 8 9.64 -58.77 -26.28
N LEU A 9 9.08 -59.06 -27.46
CA LEU A 9 9.16 -58.20 -28.65
C LEU A 9 8.14 -57.05 -28.65
N ALA A 10 7.08 -57.11 -27.85
CA ALA A 10 6.06 -56.05 -27.77
C ALA A 10 6.48 -54.90 -26.83
N ALA A 11 7.30 -55.17 -25.81
CA ALA A 11 7.75 -54.18 -24.83
C ALA A 11 8.52 -52.98 -25.41
N PRO A 12 9.47 -53.13 -26.37
CA PRO A 12 10.18 -51.98 -26.93
C PRO A 12 9.32 -51.13 -27.88
N ALA A 13 8.24 -51.68 -28.46
CA ALA A 13 7.37 -50.94 -29.36
C ALA A 13 6.51 -49.88 -28.64
N LEU A 14 6.18 -50.10 -27.36
CA LEU A 14 5.44 -49.12 -26.55
C LEU A 14 6.30 -47.92 -26.12
N GLY A 15 7.62 -48.09 -26.00
CA GLY A 15 8.54 -47.01 -25.64
C GLY A 15 8.77 -45.98 -26.76
N ALA A 16 8.57 -46.37 -28.02
CA ALA A 16 8.77 -45.51 -29.19
C ALA A 16 7.65 -44.46 -29.40
N LEU A 17 6.54 -44.57 -28.67
CA LEU A 17 5.43 -43.60 -28.69
C LEU A 17 5.54 -42.55 -27.57
N ALA A 18 6.62 -42.58 -26.78
CA ALA A 18 6.85 -41.59 -25.73
C ALA A 18 7.22 -40.24 -26.33
N VAL A 19 6.21 -39.39 -26.56
CA VAL A 19 6.40 -37.98 -26.94
C VAL A 19 6.86 -37.21 -25.70
N PRO A 20 7.96 -36.44 -25.75
CA PRO A 20 8.35 -35.59 -24.63
C PRO A 20 7.28 -34.52 -24.39
N ALA A 21 6.77 -34.45 -23.16
CA ALA A 21 5.89 -33.36 -22.74
C ALA A 21 6.72 -32.06 -22.67
N ALA A 22 6.64 -31.24 -23.72
CA ALA A 22 7.20 -29.89 -23.72
C ALA A 22 6.19 -28.93 -23.07
N ALA A 23 6.60 -28.22 -22.03
CA ALA A 23 5.80 -27.15 -21.47
C ALA A 23 5.71 -26.01 -22.49
N PHE A 24 4.49 -25.53 -22.77
CA PHE A 24 4.30 -24.34 -23.58
C PHE A 24 4.92 -23.13 -22.87
N PRO A 25 5.71 -22.29 -23.57
CA PRO A 25 6.25 -21.08 -22.98
C PRO A 25 5.09 -20.14 -22.66
N LEU A 26 4.85 -19.93 -21.36
CA LEU A 26 4.00 -18.85 -20.89
C LEU A 26 4.81 -17.55 -20.96
N PRO A 27 4.22 -16.44 -21.46
CA PRO A 27 4.88 -15.15 -21.40
C PRO A 27 5.17 -14.83 -19.93
N GLN A 28 6.43 -14.48 -19.65
CA GLN A 28 6.84 -14.10 -18.30
C GLN A 28 6.05 -12.87 -17.89
N ALA A 29 5.39 -12.95 -16.73
CA ALA A 29 4.71 -11.82 -16.16
C ALA A 29 5.71 -10.65 -16.04
N PRO A 30 5.30 -9.41 -16.36
CA PRO A 30 6.18 -8.27 -16.23
C PRO A 30 6.69 -8.19 -14.79
N GLN A 31 8.00 -8.07 -14.64
CA GLN A 31 8.67 -7.93 -13.36
C GLN A 31 8.21 -6.60 -12.76
N VAL A 32 7.19 -6.63 -11.90
CA VAL A 32 6.71 -5.43 -11.20
C VAL A 32 7.66 -5.19 -10.05
N ALA A 33 8.35 -4.04 -10.04
CA ALA A 33 9.27 -3.70 -8.97
C ALA A 33 8.55 -3.76 -7.61
N THR A 34 9.19 -4.38 -6.61
CA THR A 34 8.71 -4.40 -5.21
C THR A 34 8.51 -2.98 -4.66
N VAL A 35 9.24 -2.01 -5.21
CA VAL A 35 9.09 -0.58 -4.93
C VAL A 35 8.46 0.09 -6.15
N GLN A 36 7.20 0.51 -6.01
CA GLN A 36 6.54 1.36 -6.99
C GLN A 36 6.93 2.82 -6.77
N THR A 37 7.33 3.50 -7.84
CA THR A 37 7.64 4.93 -7.78
C THR A 37 6.34 5.73 -7.70
N VAL A 38 6.26 6.64 -6.73
CA VAL A 38 5.16 7.60 -6.64
C VAL A 38 5.09 8.38 -7.96
N ALA A 39 3.91 8.42 -8.57
CA ALA A 39 3.67 9.08 -9.87
C ALA A 39 4.60 8.63 -11.02
N GLY A 40 5.09 7.38 -11.01
CA GLY A 40 5.94 6.84 -12.07
C GLY A 40 7.31 7.53 -12.20
N GLY A 41 7.74 8.24 -11.16
CA GLY A 41 8.99 9.01 -11.10
C GLY A 41 8.83 10.52 -11.33
N CYS A 42 7.63 11.02 -11.63
CA CYS A 42 7.42 12.43 -11.98
C CYS A 42 7.25 13.40 -10.78
N GLY A 43 7.14 12.87 -9.57
CA GLY A 43 6.92 13.67 -8.37
C GLY A 43 5.45 14.08 -8.17
N VAL A 44 5.18 14.75 -7.04
CA VAL A 44 3.82 15.19 -6.67
C VAL A 44 3.31 16.25 -7.66
N GLY A 45 2.08 16.08 -8.14
CA GLY A 45 1.45 17.01 -9.09
C GLY A 45 1.75 16.73 -10.56
N PHE A 46 2.49 15.68 -10.88
CA PHE A 46 2.81 15.29 -12.25
C PHE A 46 2.50 13.81 -12.52
N HIS A 47 2.33 13.44 -13.78
CA HIS A 47 2.15 12.06 -14.25
C HIS A 47 2.98 11.80 -15.52
N ARG A 48 3.32 10.53 -15.79
CA ARG A 48 3.94 10.16 -17.07
C ARG A 48 2.92 10.26 -18.21
N GLY A 49 3.26 10.99 -19.25
CA GLY A 49 2.49 11.07 -20.48
C GLY A 49 2.75 9.89 -21.43
N PRO A 50 1.99 9.79 -22.53
CA PRO A 50 2.12 8.71 -23.52
C PRO A 50 3.52 8.60 -24.15
N TRP A 51 4.25 9.71 -24.21
CA TRP A 51 5.61 9.79 -24.77
C TRP A 51 6.71 9.66 -23.70
N GLY A 52 6.39 9.17 -22.51
CA GLY A 52 7.35 8.92 -21.43
C GLY A 52 7.79 10.15 -20.61
N GLY A 53 7.53 11.37 -21.08
CA GLY A 53 7.82 12.60 -20.32
C GLY A 53 6.81 12.89 -19.20
N CYS A 54 7.21 13.70 -18.21
CA CYS A 54 6.35 14.13 -17.12
C CYS A 54 5.44 15.31 -17.53
N ARG A 55 4.17 15.27 -17.13
CA ARG A 55 3.15 16.29 -17.41
C ARG A 55 2.45 16.68 -16.12
N GLY A 56 2.11 17.96 -15.97
CA GLY A 56 1.36 18.43 -14.82
C GLY A 56 -0.05 17.83 -14.77
N ASN A 57 -0.53 17.56 -13.56
CA ASN A 57 -1.91 17.16 -13.34
C ASN A 57 -2.84 18.33 -13.69
N GLY A 58 -3.99 18.04 -14.32
CA GLY A 58 -4.99 19.05 -14.61
C GLY A 58 -5.58 19.65 -13.34
N ALA A 59 -6.05 20.90 -13.41
CA ALA A 59 -6.81 21.49 -12.32
C ALA A 59 -8.15 20.77 -12.18
N VAL A 60 -8.41 20.21 -11.00
CA VAL A 60 -9.73 19.70 -10.63
C VAL A 60 -10.46 20.81 -9.89
N TYR A 61 -11.46 21.40 -10.53
CA TYR A 61 -12.39 22.31 -9.85
C TYR A 61 -13.43 21.48 -9.11
N VAL A 62 -13.29 21.40 -7.78
CA VAL A 62 -14.34 20.85 -6.92
C VAL A 62 -15.26 22.00 -6.54
N ALA A 63 -16.47 22.04 -7.11
CA ALA A 63 -17.48 22.98 -6.67
C ALA A 63 -17.80 22.72 -5.18
N PRO A 64 -17.81 23.74 -4.31
CA PRO A 64 -18.21 23.55 -2.93
C PRO A 64 -19.67 23.10 -2.89
N HIS A 65 -19.94 22.03 -2.14
CA HIS A 65 -21.31 21.64 -1.84
C HIS A 65 -21.89 22.61 -0.79
N ALA A 66 -23.14 23.03 -0.96
CA ALA A 66 -23.80 23.90 0.00
C ALA A 66 -24.10 23.11 1.28
N VAL A 67 -23.46 23.48 2.39
CA VAL A 67 -23.80 22.98 3.73
C VAL A 67 -24.74 23.98 4.39
N VAL A 68 -26.03 23.65 4.44
CA VAL A 68 -27.00 24.45 5.20
C VAL A 68 -26.93 24.03 6.67
N VAL A 69 -26.30 24.85 7.49
CA VAL A 69 -26.32 24.68 8.95
C VAL A 69 -27.54 25.42 9.49
N ALA A 70 -28.56 24.67 9.93
CA ALA A 70 -29.67 25.24 10.68
C ALA A 70 -29.12 25.90 11.97
N PRO A 71 -29.53 27.13 12.31
CA PRO A 71 -29.13 27.75 13.57
C PRO A 71 -29.61 26.89 14.73
N ARG A 72 -28.66 26.47 15.58
CA ARG A 72 -29.00 25.87 16.87
C ARG A 72 -29.35 26.98 17.86
N PRO A 73 -30.43 26.86 18.65
CA PRO A 73 -30.70 27.83 19.70
C PRO A 73 -29.53 27.88 20.69
N VAL A 74 -28.93 29.06 20.84
CA VAL A 74 -27.84 29.30 21.80
C VAL A 74 -28.47 29.71 23.12
N VAL A 75 -28.47 28.79 24.08
CA VAL A 75 -28.79 29.11 25.47
C VAL A 75 -27.51 29.54 26.15
N VAL A 76 -27.39 30.83 26.46
CA VAL A 76 -26.26 31.34 27.25
C VAL A 76 -26.57 31.10 28.73
N ALA A 77 -26.10 29.98 29.25
CA ALA A 77 -26.03 29.76 30.69
C ALA A 77 -24.74 30.40 31.23
N PRO A 78 -24.77 31.09 32.39
CA PRO A 78 -23.55 31.51 33.06
C PRO A 78 -22.67 30.28 33.32
N GLY A 79 -21.45 30.30 32.78
CA GLY A 79 -20.47 29.26 33.02
C GLY A 79 -20.00 29.32 34.48
N PRO A 80 -19.74 28.17 35.14
CA PRO A 80 -19.11 28.17 36.44
C PRO A 80 -17.71 28.78 36.36
N VAL A 81 -17.41 29.74 37.23
CA VAL A 81 -16.05 30.28 37.38
C VAL A 81 -15.24 29.23 38.14
N VAL A 82 -14.37 28.51 37.41
CA VAL A 82 -13.44 27.54 38.01
C VAL A 82 -12.09 28.22 38.16
N VAL A 83 -11.68 28.46 39.41
CA VAL A 83 -10.30 28.87 39.71
C VAL A 83 -9.44 27.60 39.72
N ALA A 84 -8.73 27.35 38.62
CA ALA A 84 -7.75 26.28 38.56
C ALA A 84 -6.44 26.74 39.24
N PRO A 85 -5.83 25.93 40.12
CA PRO A 85 -4.52 26.24 40.65
C PRO A 85 -3.51 26.23 39.50
N VAL A 86 -2.80 27.35 39.33
CA VAL A 86 -1.67 27.42 38.40
C VAL A 86 -0.55 26.60 39.00
N ARG A 87 -0.31 25.41 38.45
CA ARG A 87 0.83 24.58 38.81
C ARG A 87 2.07 25.17 38.16
N HIS A 88 3.02 25.66 38.94
CA HIS A 88 4.30 26.09 38.39
C HIS A 88 5.24 24.91 38.32
N CYS A 89 5.57 24.49 37.10
CA CYS A 89 6.47 23.38 36.86
C CYS A 89 7.81 23.85 36.31
N TRP A 90 8.90 23.24 36.78
CA TRP A 90 10.24 23.46 36.23
C TRP A 90 11.03 22.15 36.16
N TRP A 91 12.13 22.16 35.40
CA TRP A 91 13.04 21.03 35.31
C TRP A 91 14.12 21.12 36.39
N ARG A 92 14.36 20.02 37.09
CA ARG A 92 15.45 19.86 38.06
C ARG A 92 16.39 18.77 37.55
N ALA A 93 17.69 19.06 37.47
CA ALA A 93 18.69 18.04 37.15
C ALA A 93 18.87 17.08 38.35
N GLY A 94 18.86 15.78 38.07
CA GLY A 94 19.12 14.72 39.04
C GLY A 94 20.19 13.75 38.54
N PRO A 95 20.67 12.83 39.41
CA PRO A 95 21.75 11.89 39.08
C PRO A 95 21.38 10.89 37.97
N TYR A 96 20.10 10.72 37.67
CA TYR A 96 19.59 9.83 36.63
C TYR A 96 18.96 10.58 35.44
N GLY A 97 19.14 11.91 35.36
CA GLY A 97 18.54 12.76 34.32
C GLY A 97 17.69 13.91 34.89
N SER A 98 17.14 14.74 34.00
CA SER A 98 16.25 15.85 34.37
C SER A 98 14.84 15.34 34.70
N VAL A 99 14.32 15.76 35.86
CA VAL A 99 12.95 15.42 36.31
C VAL A 99 12.11 16.70 36.39
N ARG A 100 10.87 16.62 35.92
CA ARG A 100 9.90 17.73 35.99
C ARG A 100 9.23 17.74 37.35
N VAL A 101 9.32 18.85 38.07
CA VAL A 101 8.68 19.06 39.38
C VAL A 101 7.66 20.19 39.29
N CYS A 102 6.55 20.07 40.00
CA CYS A 102 5.46 21.05 40.03
C CYS A 102 5.00 21.30 41.48
N ASN A 103 4.63 22.53 41.82
CA ASN A 103 3.87 22.86 43.05
C ASN A 103 2.43 23.28 42.70
#